data_AF-A0A6G2DUW1-F1
#
_entry.id   AF-A0A6G2DUW1-F1
#
_cell.length_a   1.000
_cell.length_b   1.000
_cell.length_c   1.000
_cell.angle_alpha   90.00
_cell.angle_beta   90.00
_cell.angle_gamma   90.00
#
_symmetry.space_group_name_H-M   'P 1'
#
loop_
_entity.id
_entity.type
_entity.pdbx_description
1 polymer ?
#
loop_
_entity_poly.entity_id
_entity_poly.type
_entity_poly.pdbx_seq_one_letter_code
_entity_poly.pdbx_strand_id
1 'polypeptide(L)'
;MKESENDAPKLETPLREEPRLAPQTLPEASEVLENKREESKVEITEPAQDSPILAPVEETKEEAVTEKPTNTRSLTAEDLVKISKGELHLENDLIDESFYGEKALDLEGDDDQDGIKNKDGKDYLGYNSHPLLADSDGDGLADGEDDNKKEWYVTDRDSLLFMELAYRDDDYIEKILYHKNLFPSLYLDRQEHKLMHNELAPFWKMKKAYYTDSGLDAFLFETKSDLPYLKDGTVYMLAIRGTRVNDAKDLSADLVLLGGNKPAQADDIRKVVGELAKDISITQLYMTGHSLGGYLAQIAAVEDYQKYPDFYNHVLRKVTTFSAPKVITSRTVWDAKNGF
;
A
#
# COMPACT_ATOMS: atom_id res chain seq x y z
N MET A 1 -8.42 48.31 -47.62
CA MET A 1 -7.13 48.96 -47.31
C MET A 1 -6.91 48.88 -45.81
N LYS A 2 -5.66 49.03 -45.33
CA LYS A 2 -5.28 48.80 -43.93
C LYS A 2 -5.98 49.76 -42.97
N GLU A 3 -6.39 49.26 -41.81
CA GLU A 3 -6.40 50.03 -40.56
C GLU A 3 -5.29 49.49 -39.65
N SER A 4 -4.82 50.34 -38.75
CA SER A 4 -3.50 50.26 -38.13
C SER A 4 -3.51 49.71 -36.71
N GLU A 5 -2.31 49.26 -36.32
CA GLU A 5 -1.79 48.98 -34.98
C GLU A 5 -2.57 49.60 -33.80
N ASN A 6 -2.81 48.78 -32.79
CA ASN A 6 -3.14 49.24 -31.45
C ASN A 6 -2.11 48.63 -30.49
N ASP A 7 -1.14 49.45 -30.10
CA ASP A 7 -0.01 49.09 -29.24
C ASP A 7 -0.48 49.01 -27.78
N ALA A 8 -0.13 47.95 -27.06
CA ALA A 8 -0.41 47.80 -25.63
C ALA A 8 0.80 47.16 -24.92
N PRO A 9 1.40 47.82 -23.91
CA PRO A 9 2.66 47.36 -23.35
C PRO A 9 2.48 46.15 -22.43
N LYS A 10 3.42 45.20 -22.52
CA LYS A 10 3.60 44.16 -21.49
C LYS A 10 3.94 44.80 -20.14
N LEU A 11 3.12 44.55 -19.12
CA LEU A 11 3.59 44.62 -17.73
C LEU A 11 4.24 43.28 -17.37
N GLU A 12 5.57 43.27 -17.26
CA GLU A 12 6.30 42.18 -16.58
C GLU A 12 6.54 42.62 -15.13
N THR A 13 5.74 42.08 -14.20
CA THR A 13 5.98 42.23 -12.75
C THR A 13 6.94 41.14 -12.26
N PRO A 14 8.11 41.47 -11.70
CA PRO A 14 8.98 40.46 -11.10
C PRO A 14 8.35 39.89 -9.83
N LEU A 15 8.39 38.57 -9.67
CA LEU A 15 8.04 37.91 -8.42
C LEU A 15 9.04 38.34 -7.34
N ARG A 16 8.54 38.90 -6.23
CA ARG A 16 9.33 39.12 -5.02
C ARG A 16 9.42 37.81 -4.24
N GLU A 17 10.62 37.44 -3.82
CA GLU A 17 10.84 36.37 -2.86
C GLU A 17 10.32 36.80 -1.47
N GLU A 18 9.50 35.96 -0.84
CA GLU A 18 9.12 36.15 0.57
C GLU A 18 10.17 35.54 1.51
N PRO A 19 10.51 36.21 2.63
CA PRO A 19 11.49 35.71 3.58
C PRO A 19 10.91 34.58 4.45
N ARG A 20 11.70 33.51 4.64
CA ARG A 20 11.35 32.36 5.48
C ARG A 20 11.11 32.80 6.93
N LEU A 21 9.95 32.43 7.49
CA LEU A 21 9.72 32.52 8.95
C LEU A 21 10.47 31.41 9.68
N ALA A 22 11.05 31.76 10.84
CA ALA A 22 11.73 30.82 11.73
C ALA A 22 10.70 30.11 12.65
N PRO A 23 11.02 28.90 13.19
CA PRO A 23 10.11 28.17 14.06
C PRO A 23 9.87 28.92 15.38
N GLN A 24 8.61 28.97 15.82
CA GLN A 24 8.24 29.41 17.16
C GLN A 24 8.13 28.21 18.10
N THR A 25 8.64 28.35 19.33
CA THR A 25 8.56 27.38 20.43
C THR A 25 7.57 27.84 21.51
N LEU A 26 7.27 26.94 22.46
CA LEU A 26 6.60 27.08 23.77
C LEU A 26 5.15 26.57 23.84
N PRO A 27 4.65 26.12 25.02
CA PRO A 27 5.36 25.59 26.20
C PRO A 27 4.76 24.28 26.79
N GLU A 28 5.44 23.72 27.78
CA GLU A 28 4.91 22.68 28.68
C GLU A 28 3.73 23.19 29.54
N ALA A 29 2.84 22.28 29.94
CA ALA A 29 1.92 22.48 31.06
C ALA A 29 1.62 21.16 31.79
N SER A 30 2.25 20.96 32.94
CA SER A 30 1.85 19.96 33.92
C SER A 30 0.67 20.48 34.74
N GLU A 31 -0.34 19.66 35.02
CA GLU A 31 -0.99 19.72 36.34
C GLU A 31 -1.69 18.42 36.75
N VAL A 32 -1.78 18.22 38.07
CA VAL A 32 -2.24 17.01 38.76
C VAL A 32 -3.73 17.14 39.10
N LEU A 33 -4.48 16.04 39.08
CA LEU A 33 -5.66 15.92 39.95
C LEU A 33 -5.94 14.47 40.37
N GLU A 34 -6.10 14.29 41.68
CA GLU A 34 -6.22 13.02 42.36
C GLU A 34 -7.66 12.46 42.41
N ASN A 35 -7.74 11.12 42.48
CA ASN A 35 -8.65 10.33 43.32
C ASN A 35 -10.16 10.64 43.34
N LYS A 36 -10.97 9.62 43.00
CA LYS A 36 -11.79 8.95 44.03
C LYS A 36 -12.25 7.55 43.63
N ARG A 37 -12.20 6.64 44.62
CA ARG A 37 -12.89 5.34 44.59
C ARG A 37 -14.38 5.55 44.89
N GLU A 38 -15.22 4.66 44.36
CA GLU A 38 -16.41 4.21 45.08
C GLU A 38 -16.64 2.72 44.79
N GLU A 39 -16.88 1.94 45.85
CA GLU A 39 -17.19 0.51 45.79
C GLU A 39 -18.70 0.32 45.80
N SER A 40 -19.23 -0.65 45.04
CA SER A 40 -20.53 -1.24 45.39
C SER A 40 -20.62 -2.73 45.06
N LYS A 41 -21.20 -3.45 46.01
CA LYS A 41 -21.22 -4.91 46.17
C LYS A 41 -22.26 -5.61 45.29
N VAL A 42 -21.85 -6.78 44.76
CA VAL A 42 -22.48 -8.12 44.96
C VAL A 42 -23.98 -8.30 44.67
N GLU A 43 -24.30 -9.25 43.77
CA GLU A 43 -25.09 -10.42 44.17
C GLU A 43 -24.74 -11.69 43.36
N ILE A 44 -24.95 -12.87 43.94
CA ILE A 44 -24.53 -14.19 43.44
C ILE A 44 -25.74 -15.12 43.43
N THR A 45 -26.03 -15.79 42.31
CA THR A 45 -26.81 -17.05 42.33
C THR A 45 -26.39 -18.01 41.21
N GLU A 46 -25.89 -19.16 41.64
CA GLU A 46 -25.72 -20.44 40.94
C GLU A 46 -26.38 -21.51 41.86
N PRO A 47 -26.47 -22.81 41.51
CA PRO A 47 -26.46 -23.47 40.20
C PRO A 47 -27.63 -24.49 40.06
N ALA A 48 -27.68 -25.26 38.95
CA ALA A 48 -28.28 -26.60 38.93
C ALA A 48 -27.71 -27.47 37.79
N GLN A 49 -27.20 -28.65 38.11
CA GLN A 49 -26.89 -29.73 37.14
C GLN A 49 -28.01 -30.75 37.14
N ASP A 50 -28.29 -31.39 36.00
CA ASP A 50 -28.61 -32.83 35.99
C ASP A 50 -28.34 -33.52 34.64
N SER A 51 -28.07 -34.83 34.70
CA SER A 51 -27.81 -35.79 33.61
C SER A 51 -27.80 -37.18 34.27
N PRO A 52 -28.25 -38.30 33.64
CA PRO A 52 -27.88 -38.71 32.28
C PRO A 52 -28.92 -39.61 31.54
N ILE A 53 -28.53 -40.32 30.46
CA ILE A 53 -28.69 -41.79 30.20
C ILE A 53 -28.25 -42.17 28.76
N LEU A 54 -27.72 -43.39 28.56
CA LEU A 54 -27.16 -43.96 27.30
C LEU A 54 -28.25 -44.64 26.42
N ALA A 55 -28.06 -45.26 25.24
CA ALA A 55 -26.92 -45.81 24.45
C ALA A 55 -27.43 -46.21 23.02
N PRO A 56 -26.73 -46.97 22.13
CA PRO A 56 -25.32 -46.96 21.68
C PRO A 56 -25.10 -47.21 20.13
N VAL A 57 -23.83 -47.27 19.68
CA VAL A 57 -23.25 -47.91 18.44
C VAL A 57 -23.58 -47.32 17.04
N GLU A 58 -22.55 -46.80 16.35
CA GLU A 58 -21.93 -47.48 15.18
C GLU A 58 -20.48 -47.01 14.94
N GLU A 59 -19.56 -47.92 14.62
CA GLU A 59 -18.14 -47.62 14.36
C GLU A 59 -17.92 -47.22 12.89
N THR A 60 -17.17 -46.13 12.65
CA THR A 60 -16.50 -45.90 11.35
C THR A 60 -15.04 -45.58 11.63
N LYS A 61 -14.12 -46.34 11.00
CA LYS A 61 -12.69 -46.24 11.29
C LYS A 61 -12.04 -44.99 10.71
N GLU A 62 -11.05 -44.50 11.43
CA GLU A 62 -10.28 -43.29 11.15
C GLU A 62 -9.46 -43.40 9.84
N GLU A 63 -9.54 -42.38 8.99
CA GLU A 63 -8.35 -41.93 8.26
C GLU A 63 -7.73 -40.79 9.07
N ALA A 64 -6.60 -41.08 9.72
CA ALA A 64 -5.92 -40.13 10.57
C ALA A 64 -5.22 -39.03 9.73
N VAL A 65 -5.94 -37.95 9.45
CA VAL A 65 -5.30 -36.66 9.20
C VAL A 65 -4.60 -36.26 10.49
N THR A 66 -3.27 -36.28 10.49
CA THR A 66 -2.48 -35.84 11.64
C THR A 66 -2.58 -34.32 11.77
N GLU A 67 -3.62 -33.84 12.44
CA GLU A 67 -3.61 -32.49 13.01
C GLU A 67 -2.39 -32.40 13.94
N LYS A 68 -1.43 -31.53 13.60
CA LYS A 68 -0.41 -31.14 14.56
C LYS A 68 -1.13 -30.53 15.75
N PRO A 69 -0.83 -30.91 17.00
CA PRO A 69 -1.45 -30.28 18.16
C PRO A 69 -1.01 -28.82 18.23
N THR A 70 -1.88 -27.91 17.82
CA THR A 70 -1.80 -26.47 18.12
C THR A 70 -2.02 -26.32 19.62
N ASN A 71 -0.92 -26.44 20.36
CA ASN A 71 -0.90 -26.47 21.81
C ASN A 71 -0.98 -25.03 22.34
N THR A 72 -2.15 -24.40 22.13
CA THR A 72 -2.47 -23.00 22.42
C THR A 72 -2.56 -22.73 23.92
N ARG A 73 -1.42 -22.83 24.61
CA ARG A 73 -1.25 -22.21 25.93
C ARG A 73 -1.21 -20.69 25.75
N SER A 74 -1.97 -19.95 26.56
CA SER A 74 -1.89 -18.49 26.58
C SER A 74 -0.47 -18.04 26.92
N LEU A 75 0.02 -16.98 26.27
CA LEU A 75 1.31 -16.38 26.59
C LEU A 75 1.36 -15.94 28.06
N THR A 76 2.49 -16.20 28.72
CA THR A 76 2.77 -15.69 30.06
C THR A 76 3.80 -14.57 30.01
N ALA A 77 3.89 -13.76 31.07
CA ALA A 77 4.93 -12.75 31.20
C ALA A 77 6.36 -13.33 31.13
N GLU A 78 6.55 -14.58 31.57
CA GLU A 78 7.84 -15.28 31.40
C GLU A 78 8.15 -15.63 29.94
N ASP A 79 7.13 -15.89 29.12
CA ASP A 79 7.31 -16.16 27.70
C ASP A 79 7.69 -14.89 26.94
N LEU A 80 7.09 -13.74 27.29
CA LEU A 80 7.50 -12.44 26.74
C LEU A 80 8.94 -12.07 27.07
N VAL A 81 9.42 -12.36 28.28
CA VAL A 81 10.83 -12.14 28.66
C VAL A 81 11.78 -13.08 27.92
N LYS A 82 11.30 -14.23 27.44
CA LYS A 82 12.07 -15.12 26.55
C LYS A 82 12.05 -14.63 25.11
N ILE A 83 10.89 -14.16 24.63
CA ILE A 83 10.75 -13.50 23.32
C ILE A 83 11.67 -12.29 23.25
N SER A 84 11.69 -11.39 24.25
CA SER A 84 12.52 -10.17 24.21
C SER A 84 14.04 -10.39 24.27
N LYS A 85 14.45 -11.65 24.49
CA LYS A 85 15.84 -12.12 24.47
C LYS A 85 16.17 -13.03 23.28
N GLY A 86 15.20 -13.34 22.42
CA GLY A 86 15.35 -14.33 21.36
C GLY A 86 15.51 -15.78 21.87
N GLU A 87 15.04 -16.08 23.09
CA GLU A 87 15.00 -17.44 23.66
C GLU A 87 13.73 -18.22 23.25
N LEU A 88 12.69 -17.53 22.74
CA LEU A 88 11.43 -18.11 22.26
C LEU A 88 11.00 -17.36 20.98
N HIS A 89 10.66 -18.08 19.91
CA HIS A 89 10.38 -17.54 18.57
C HIS A 89 8.92 -17.79 18.15
N LEU A 90 8.48 -17.21 17.03
CA LEU A 90 7.16 -17.47 16.45
C LEU A 90 7.10 -18.90 15.85
N GLU A 91 5.89 -19.37 15.52
CA GLU A 91 5.69 -20.69 14.93
C GLU A 91 6.52 -20.86 13.62
N ASN A 92 7.06 -22.07 13.44
CA ASN A 92 7.94 -22.46 12.32
C ASN A 92 9.34 -21.79 12.31
N ASP A 93 9.89 -21.46 13.48
CA ASP A 93 11.20 -20.82 13.66
C ASP A 93 11.31 -19.47 12.92
N LEU A 94 10.16 -18.80 12.72
CA LEU A 94 10.10 -17.47 12.15
C LEU A 94 10.63 -16.46 13.18
N ILE A 95 11.69 -15.77 12.81
CA ILE A 95 12.36 -14.75 13.63
C ILE A 95 11.84 -13.38 13.20
N ASP A 96 11.28 -12.66 14.17
CA ASP A 96 11.03 -11.23 14.05
C ASP A 96 12.00 -10.53 15.04
N GLU A 97 13.00 -9.85 14.48
CA GLU A 97 14.07 -9.22 15.28
C GLU A 97 13.57 -7.99 16.06
N SER A 98 12.41 -7.42 15.71
CA SER A 98 11.89 -6.21 16.35
C SER A 98 11.54 -6.40 17.84
N PHE A 99 11.15 -7.62 18.21
CA PHE A 99 10.88 -7.97 19.61
C PHE A 99 12.15 -8.05 20.47
N TYR A 100 13.35 -8.10 19.89
CA TYR A 100 14.59 -8.36 20.63
C TYR A 100 15.22 -7.07 21.15
N GLY A 101 15.25 -6.88 22.47
CA GLY A 101 15.72 -5.63 23.05
C GLY A 101 15.74 -5.54 24.58
N GLU A 102 15.77 -6.67 25.29
CA GLU A 102 15.65 -6.80 26.76
C GLU A 102 14.29 -6.35 27.35
N LYS A 103 13.71 -5.23 26.91
CA LYS A 103 12.36 -4.80 27.30
C LYS A 103 11.33 -5.81 26.77
N ALA A 104 10.63 -6.48 27.67
CA ALA A 104 9.45 -7.27 27.32
C ALA A 104 8.24 -6.36 27.08
N LEU A 105 7.33 -6.80 26.22
CA LEU A 105 6.03 -6.17 25.98
C LEU A 105 5.18 -6.09 27.27
N ASP A 106 4.29 -5.10 27.35
CA ASP A 106 3.20 -5.10 28.32
C ASP A 106 1.97 -5.78 27.71
N LEU A 107 1.61 -6.99 28.17
CA LEU A 107 0.46 -7.74 27.63
C LEU A 107 -0.86 -6.96 27.67
N GLU A 108 -1.06 -6.12 28.69
CA GLU A 108 -2.32 -5.39 28.88
C GLU A 108 -2.24 -3.93 28.40
N GLY A 109 -1.05 -3.54 27.93
CA GLY A 109 -0.72 -2.24 27.40
C GLY A 109 -0.89 -2.12 25.89
N ASP A 110 -0.39 -0.99 25.41
CA ASP A 110 -0.38 -0.48 24.04
C ASP A 110 1.03 0.15 23.93
N ASP A 111 1.98 -0.59 23.34
CA ASP A 111 3.42 -0.30 23.43
C ASP A 111 3.89 0.68 22.34
N ASP A 112 3.17 0.73 21.21
CA ASP A 112 3.40 1.59 20.04
C ASP A 112 2.44 2.79 19.92
N GLN A 113 1.37 2.83 20.72
CA GLN A 113 0.43 3.95 20.87
C GLN A 113 -0.47 4.18 19.65
N ASP A 114 -0.88 3.10 18.98
CA ASP A 114 -1.86 3.10 17.89
C ASP A 114 -3.33 3.09 18.38
N GLY A 115 -3.55 2.86 19.68
CA GLY A 115 -4.87 2.71 20.31
C GLY A 115 -5.37 1.27 20.41
N ILE A 116 -4.58 0.29 19.98
CA ILE A 116 -4.82 -1.14 20.10
C ILE A 116 -4.01 -1.70 21.26
N LYS A 117 -4.62 -2.63 22.00
CA LYS A 117 -3.89 -3.37 23.04
C LYS A 117 -3.16 -4.56 22.44
N ASN A 118 -2.00 -4.86 23.01
CA ASN A 118 -1.18 -6.03 22.70
C ASN A 118 -1.94 -7.38 22.85
N LYS A 119 -3.11 -7.37 23.49
CA LYS A 119 -3.96 -8.52 23.79
C LYS A 119 -5.44 -8.11 23.85
N ASP A 120 -6.32 -8.98 23.33
CA ASP A 120 -7.76 -8.94 23.58
C ASP A 120 -8.22 -10.24 24.26
N GLY A 121 -8.87 -10.10 25.43
CA GLY A 121 -9.38 -11.23 26.22
C GLY A 121 -8.31 -12.24 26.66
N LYS A 122 -8.08 -13.27 25.84
CA LYS A 122 -7.04 -14.30 26.02
C LYS A 122 -6.07 -14.39 24.84
N ASP A 123 -6.38 -13.71 23.74
CA ASP A 123 -5.70 -13.83 22.48
C ASP A 123 -4.71 -12.67 22.33
N TYR A 124 -3.48 -13.00 21.95
CA TYR A 124 -2.43 -12.02 21.72
C TYR A 124 -2.68 -11.34 20.37
N LEU A 125 -2.88 -10.02 20.37
CA LEU A 125 -3.27 -9.31 19.15
C LEU A 125 -2.11 -9.10 18.18
N GLY A 126 -0.87 -9.37 18.62
CA GLY A 126 0.33 -9.35 17.78
C GLY A 126 0.39 -10.37 16.63
N TYR A 127 -0.72 -11.07 16.35
CA TYR A 127 -0.95 -11.86 15.13
C TYR A 127 -1.88 -11.13 14.13
N ASN A 128 -2.51 -10.03 14.52
CA ASN A 128 -3.50 -9.26 13.75
C ASN A 128 -3.00 -7.84 13.40
N SER A 129 -2.29 -7.21 14.32
CA SER A 129 -1.35 -6.10 14.13
C SER A 129 0.00 -6.51 14.73
N HIS A 130 0.99 -5.62 14.77
CA HIS A 130 2.32 -5.83 15.29
C HIS A 130 2.58 -4.84 16.44
N PRO A 131 2.68 -5.29 17.70
CA PRO A 131 2.51 -4.46 18.91
C PRO A 131 3.75 -3.61 19.30
N LEU A 132 4.57 -3.28 18.31
CA LEU A 132 5.72 -2.38 18.41
C LEU A 132 5.81 -1.47 17.15
N LEU A 133 4.81 -1.53 16.26
CA LEU A 133 4.74 -0.81 14.99
C LEU A 133 3.30 -0.32 14.82
N ALA A 134 3.08 0.96 15.12
CA ALA A 134 1.74 1.57 15.09
C ALA A 134 1.04 1.55 13.71
N ASP A 135 1.78 1.22 12.65
CA ASP A 135 1.34 0.92 11.30
C ASP A 135 2.06 -0.38 10.92
N SER A 136 1.31 -1.49 10.87
CA SER A 136 1.89 -2.83 10.78
C SER A 136 2.27 -3.26 9.37
N ASP A 137 1.57 -2.78 8.34
CA ASP A 137 1.85 -3.14 6.95
C ASP A 137 2.54 -2.02 6.16
N GLY A 138 2.63 -0.82 6.72
CA GLY A 138 3.36 0.34 6.22
C GLY A 138 2.53 1.27 5.32
N ASP A 139 1.23 1.04 5.15
CA ASP A 139 0.41 1.80 4.20
C ASP A 139 0.14 3.25 4.59
N GLY A 140 0.55 3.66 5.79
CA GLY A 140 0.43 5.01 6.31
C GLY A 140 -0.84 5.27 7.14
N LEU A 141 -1.66 4.25 7.37
CA LEU A 141 -2.74 4.27 8.34
C LEU A 141 -2.26 3.59 9.63
N ALA A 142 -2.60 4.16 10.79
CA ALA A 142 -2.33 3.48 12.05
C ALA A 142 -3.29 2.30 12.22
N ASP A 143 -2.85 1.17 12.78
CA ASP A 143 -3.67 -0.05 12.84
C ASP A 143 -4.99 0.17 13.60
N GLY A 144 -5.01 1.06 14.61
CA GLY A 144 -6.22 1.48 15.32
C GLY A 144 -7.26 2.23 14.47
N GLU A 145 -6.84 2.83 13.35
CA GLU A 145 -7.70 3.51 12.37
C GLU A 145 -7.91 2.72 11.07
N ASP A 146 -7.10 1.67 10.81
CA ASP A 146 -7.19 0.85 9.61
C ASP A 146 -8.06 -0.42 9.76
N ASP A 147 -8.78 -0.77 8.69
CA ASP A 147 -9.58 -1.99 8.57
C ASP A 147 -8.72 -3.23 8.20
N ASN A 148 -7.52 -3.07 7.62
CA ASN A 148 -6.79 -4.17 6.95
C ASN A 148 -5.38 -4.57 7.50
N LYS A 149 -4.73 -3.81 8.40
CA LYS A 149 -3.56 -4.04 9.30
C LYS A 149 -2.35 -4.89 8.86
N LYS A 150 -2.45 -5.66 7.78
CA LYS A 150 -1.53 -6.71 7.31
C LYS A 150 -1.57 -6.86 5.78
N GLU A 151 -2.30 -5.97 5.10
CA GLU A 151 -2.51 -6.02 3.66
C GLU A 151 -2.73 -4.62 3.08
N TRP A 152 -1.61 -3.98 2.73
CA TRP A 152 -1.47 -2.62 2.22
C TRP A 152 -2.66 -2.12 1.38
N TYR A 153 -3.42 -1.16 1.92
CA TYR A 153 -4.45 -0.45 1.18
C TYR A 153 -3.85 0.73 0.40
N VAL A 154 -3.66 0.55 -0.91
CA VAL A 154 -2.98 1.55 -1.75
C VAL A 154 -3.79 2.86 -1.86
N THR A 155 -3.29 3.87 -1.18
CA THR A 155 -3.87 5.21 -1.12
C THR A 155 -3.53 6.05 -2.36
N ASP A 156 -4.09 7.26 -2.44
CA ASP A 156 -3.70 8.25 -3.47
C ASP A 156 -2.28 8.79 -3.23
N ARG A 157 -1.79 8.78 -1.97
CA ARG A 157 -0.41 9.11 -1.61
C ARG A 157 0.54 8.10 -2.25
N ASP A 158 0.30 6.81 -2.06
CA ASP A 158 1.18 5.75 -2.57
C ASP A 158 1.13 5.71 -4.10
N SER A 159 -0.06 5.88 -4.66
CA SER A 159 -0.25 6.07 -6.11
C SER A 159 0.62 7.20 -6.69
N LEU A 160 0.84 8.29 -5.92
CA LEU A 160 1.71 9.39 -6.32
C LEU A 160 3.20 9.01 -6.20
N LEU A 161 3.60 8.32 -5.12
CA LEU A 161 4.98 7.85 -4.93
C LEU A 161 5.41 6.89 -6.05
N PHE A 162 4.58 5.88 -6.37
CA PHE A 162 4.85 4.96 -7.48
C PHE A 162 4.84 5.65 -8.85
N MET A 163 4.00 6.68 -9.04
CA MET A 163 4.03 7.51 -10.25
C MET A 163 5.37 8.24 -10.40
N GLU A 164 5.93 8.80 -9.32
CA GLU A 164 7.25 9.44 -9.32
C GLU A 164 8.40 8.44 -9.55
N LEU A 165 8.29 7.21 -9.03
CA LEU A 165 9.25 6.13 -9.32
C LEU A 165 9.26 5.76 -10.81
N ALA A 166 8.11 5.76 -11.49
CA ALA A 166 8.05 5.45 -12.93
C ALA A 166 8.84 6.44 -13.82
N TYR A 167 9.20 7.63 -13.32
CA TYR A 167 10.07 8.59 -14.03
C TYR A 167 11.57 8.34 -13.82
N ARG A 168 11.96 7.24 -13.17
CA ARG A 168 13.35 6.83 -12.91
C ARG A 168 13.75 5.64 -13.78
N ASP A 169 15.04 5.31 -13.78
CA ASP A 169 15.58 4.08 -14.40
C ASP A 169 15.62 2.92 -13.38
N ASP A 170 15.72 1.68 -13.88
CA ASP A 170 15.74 0.44 -13.07
C ASP A 170 16.74 0.53 -11.90
N ASP A 171 17.98 0.88 -12.24
CA ASP A 171 19.12 1.09 -11.36
C ASP A 171 18.82 2.07 -10.21
N TYR A 172 17.98 3.07 -10.47
CA TYR A 172 17.59 4.10 -9.51
C TYR A 172 16.42 3.64 -8.64
N ILE A 173 15.44 2.95 -9.23
CA ILE A 173 14.29 2.36 -8.52
C ILE A 173 14.79 1.33 -7.51
N GLU A 174 15.67 0.41 -7.92
CA GLU A 174 16.24 -0.62 -7.05
C GLU A 174 17.02 -0.01 -5.87
N LYS A 175 17.77 1.07 -6.09
CA LYS A 175 18.53 1.76 -5.03
C LYS A 175 17.63 2.43 -3.98
N ILE A 176 16.47 2.97 -4.39
CA ILE A 176 15.47 3.51 -3.47
C ILE A 176 14.77 2.39 -2.70
N LEU A 177 14.33 1.32 -3.37
CA LEU A 177 13.56 0.23 -2.75
C LEU A 177 14.42 -0.77 -1.94
N TYR A 178 15.73 -0.61 -1.89
CA TYR A 178 16.60 -1.42 -1.03
C TYR A 178 16.75 -0.79 0.38
N HIS A 179 15.84 -1.14 1.30
CA HIS A 179 15.77 -0.57 2.66
C HIS A 179 17.02 -0.79 3.55
N LYS A 180 17.92 -1.73 3.20
CA LYS A 180 19.17 -1.96 3.95
C LYS A 180 20.27 -0.96 3.56
N ASN A 181 20.04 -0.12 2.55
CA ASN A 181 20.83 1.09 2.36
C ASN A 181 20.45 2.08 3.46
N LEU A 182 21.44 2.69 4.12
CA LEU A 182 21.21 4.00 4.73
C LEU A 182 20.79 4.98 3.63
N PHE A 183 19.84 5.89 3.93
CA PHE A 183 19.26 6.82 2.95
C PHE A 183 20.32 7.32 1.94
N PRO A 184 20.26 6.91 0.66
CA PRO A 184 21.44 6.95 -0.18
C PRO A 184 22.01 8.36 -0.38
N SER A 185 23.33 8.47 -0.28
CA SER A 185 24.04 9.76 -0.35
C SER A 185 23.81 10.52 -1.68
N LEU A 186 23.40 9.81 -2.73
CA LEU A 186 23.00 10.34 -4.03
C LEU A 186 21.72 11.19 -3.97
N TYR A 187 20.94 11.12 -2.88
CA TYR A 187 19.60 11.71 -2.76
C TYR A 187 19.46 12.72 -1.61
N LEU A 188 20.57 13.12 -0.96
CA LEU A 188 20.58 13.97 0.24
C LEU A 188 19.85 15.32 0.08
N ASP A 189 19.70 15.81 -1.15
CA ASP A 189 19.03 17.05 -1.53
C ASP A 189 17.54 16.89 -1.89
N ARG A 190 16.99 15.66 -1.85
CA ARG A 190 15.64 15.33 -2.36
C ARG A 190 14.79 14.63 -1.30
N GLN A 191 13.93 15.40 -0.64
CA GLN A 191 13.08 14.90 0.44
C GLN A 191 12.04 13.89 -0.06
N GLU A 192 11.63 13.97 -1.33
CA GLU A 192 10.69 13.04 -1.95
C GLU A 192 11.29 11.63 -2.04
N HIS A 193 12.59 11.53 -2.30
CA HIS A 193 13.30 10.24 -2.36
C HIS A 193 13.54 9.68 -0.96
N LYS A 194 13.73 10.55 0.04
CA LYS A 194 13.81 10.13 1.44
C LYS A 194 12.48 9.54 1.91
N LEU A 195 11.37 10.19 1.56
CA LEU A 195 10.03 9.67 1.82
C LEU A 195 9.86 8.31 1.14
N MET A 196 10.01 8.21 -0.19
CA MET A 196 9.84 6.93 -0.90
C MET A 196 10.74 5.80 -0.37
N HIS A 197 11.98 6.11 0.03
CA HIS A 197 12.88 5.12 0.63
C HIS A 197 12.39 4.67 2.02
N ASN A 198 11.97 5.60 2.88
CA ASN A 198 11.49 5.27 4.22
C ASN A 198 10.16 4.51 4.18
N GLU A 199 9.18 4.99 3.40
CA GLU A 199 7.82 4.42 3.38
C GLU A 199 7.75 3.14 2.53
N LEU A 200 8.38 3.08 1.35
CA LEU A 200 8.15 1.97 0.40
C LEU A 200 9.21 0.87 0.46
N ALA A 201 10.48 1.18 0.73
CA ALA A 201 11.56 0.19 0.63
C ALA A 201 11.45 -1.01 1.60
N PRO A 202 10.90 -0.88 2.82
CA PRO A 202 10.70 -2.02 3.70
C PRO A 202 9.64 -2.99 3.13
N PHE A 203 8.63 -2.46 2.42
CA PHE A 203 7.41 -3.20 2.08
C PHE A 203 7.22 -3.50 0.59
N TRP A 204 8.05 -2.94 -0.29
CA TRP A 204 7.89 -3.07 -1.76
C TRP A 204 9.20 -3.38 -2.49
N LYS A 205 9.06 -4.06 -3.63
CA LYS A 205 10.13 -4.29 -4.60
C LYS A 205 9.62 -4.16 -6.04
N MET A 206 10.50 -3.85 -6.97
CA MET A 206 10.17 -3.94 -8.40
C MET A 206 10.15 -5.42 -8.81
N LYS A 207 9.00 -5.89 -9.32
CA LYS A 207 8.82 -7.25 -9.85
C LYS A 207 9.28 -7.34 -11.30
N LYS A 208 8.92 -6.34 -12.13
CA LYS A 208 9.19 -6.32 -13.57
C LYS A 208 9.11 -4.91 -14.16
N ALA A 209 10.06 -4.57 -15.02
CA ALA A 209 9.97 -3.41 -15.91
C ALA A 209 9.49 -3.85 -17.31
N TYR A 210 8.70 -3.00 -17.95
CA TYR A 210 8.19 -3.15 -19.31
C TYR A 210 8.72 -2.00 -20.15
N TYR A 211 9.52 -2.34 -21.15
CA TYR A 211 10.07 -1.43 -22.15
C TYR A 211 9.66 -1.88 -23.54
N THR A 212 9.20 -0.97 -24.39
CA THR A 212 8.83 -1.29 -25.78
C THR A 212 9.33 -0.26 -26.79
N ASP A 213 9.43 -0.67 -28.06
CA ASP A 213 9.84 0.19 -29.17
C ASP A 213 8.91 1.40 -29.41
N SER A 214 7.68 1.40 -28.86
CA SER A 214 6.78 2.57 -28.90
C SER A 214 7.09 3.60 -27.81
N GLY A 215 8.07 3.34 -26.92
CA GLY A 215 8.45 4.19 -25.80
C GLY A 215 7.52 4.07 -24.59
N LEU A 216 6.78 2.95 -24.48
CA LEU A 216 6.11 2.58 -23.23
C LEU A 216 7.18 2.15 -22.23
N ASP A 217 7.23 2.85 -21.09
CA ASP A 217 7.99 2.46 -19.91
C ASP A 217 6.96 2.32 -18.77
N ALA A 218 6.81 1.10 -18.24
CA ALA A 218 5.91 0.81 -17.14
C ALA A 218 6.54 -0.19 -16.17
N PHE A 219 6.22 -0.08 -14.88
CA PHE A 219 6.89 -0.78 -13.80
C PHE A 219 5.85 -1.48 -12.93
N LEU A 220 5.96 -2.80 -12.81
CA LEU A 220 5.18 -3.60 -11.89
C LEU A 220 5.96 -3.78 -10.59
N PHE A 221 5.40 -3.29 -9.51
CA PHE A 221 5.86 -3.48 -8.14
C PHE A 221 5.00 -4.54 -7.45
N GLU A 222 5.58 -5.24 -6.48
CA GLU A 222 4.87 -6.16 -5.60
C GLU A 222 5.28 -5.92 -4.14
N THR A 223 4.37 -6.21 -3.22
CA THR A 223 4.67 -6.20 -1.79
C THR A 223 5.72 -7.26 -1.45
N LYS A 224 6.57 -6.95 -0.48
CA LYS A 224 7.52 -7.85 0.16
C LYS A 224 7.59 -7.56 1.65
N SER A 225 8.09 -8.50 2.44
CA SER A 225 8.38 -8.24 3.84
C SER A 225 9.60 -9.00 4.32
N ASP A 226 10.42 -8.33 5.11
CA ASP A 226 11.43 -8.99 5.95
C ASP A 226 10.80 -9.46 7.29
N LEU A 227 9.59 -8.97 7.63
CA LEU A 227 8.80 -9.34 8.82
C LEU A 227 7.87 -10.54 8.51
N PRO A 228 7.85 -11.59 9.35
CA PRO A 228 7.23 -12.88 9.03
C PRO A 228 5.69 -12.92 9.04
N TYR A 229 5.02 -11.90 9.58
CA TYR A 229 3.55 -11.84 9.67
C TYR A 229 2.89 -11.26 8.40
N LEU A 230 3.64 -10.46 7.62
CA LEU A 230 3.22 -9.97 6.31
C LEU A 230 3.62 -10.99 5.22
N LYS A 231 2.82 -11.07 4.16
CA LYS A 231 3.06 -11.98 3.04
C LYS A 231 3.59 -11.20 1.82
N ASP A 232 4.65 -11.71 1.21
CA ASP A 232 5.10 -11.29 -0.12
C ASP A 232 4.01 -11.48 -1.19
N GLY A 233 3.95 -10.57 -2.16
CA GLY A 233 3.14 -10.71 -3.38
C GLY A 233 1.62 -10.66 -3.16
N THR A 234 1.15 -10.03 -2.08
CA THR A 234 -0.28 -9.82 -1.80
C THR A 234 -0.90 -8.71 -2.63
N VAL A 235 -0.13 -7.64 -2.88
CA VAL A 235 -0.58 -6.42 -3.56
C VAL A 235 0.42 -6.02 -4.63
N TYR A 236 -0.10 -5.55 -5.77
CA TYR A 236 0.65 -5.19 -6.96
C TYR A 236 0.33 -3.77 -7.40
N MET A 237 1.33 -3.03 -7.85
CA MET A 237 1.18 -1.70 -8.44
C MET A 237 1.81 -1.64 -9.82
N LEU A 238 1.03 -1.35 -10.85
CA LEU A 238 1.52 -1.01 -12.18
C LEU A 238 1.62 0.51 -12.33
N ALA A 239 2.84 1.05 -12.25
CA ALA A 239 3.10 2.46 -12.50
C ALA A 239 3.53 2.69 -13.95
N ILE A 240 2.75 3.50 -14.68
CA ILE A 240 2.98 3.77 -16.10
C ILE A 240 3.56 5.18 -16.24
N ARG A 241 4.76 5.30 -16.83
CA ARG A 241 5.41 6.60 -17.02
C ARG A 241 4.66 7.43 -18.06
N GLY A 242 4.54 8.72 -17.82
CA GLY A 242 4.21 9.68 -18.88
C GLY A 242 5.39 9.97 -19.81
N THR A 243 5.20 10.93 -20.71
CA THR A 243 6.27 11.44 -21.57
C THR A 243 7.26 12.30 -20.78
N ARG A 244 8.50 12.41 -21.26
CA ARG A 244 9.53 13.28 -20.64
C ARG A 244 9.11 14.75 -20.77
N VAL A 245 9.56 15.60 -19.84
CA VAL A 245 9.03 16.97 -19.66
C VAL A 245 9.16 17.86 -20.91
N ASN A 246 10.18 17.63 -21.74
CA ASN A 246 10.38 18.35 -23.00
C ASN A 246 9.28 18.00 -24.04
N ASP A 247 8.84 16.74 -24.05
CA ASP A 247 7.87 16.19 -25.00
C ASP A 247 6.43 16.29 -24.46
N ALA A 248 6.24 16.48 -23.15
CA ALA A 248 4.93 16.52 -22.50
C ALA A 248 4.07 17.72 -22.94
N LYS A 249 4.69 18.84 -23.29
CA LYS A 249 3.99 19.99 -23.89
C LYS A 249 3.45 19.61 -25.26
N ASP A 250 4.30 19.05 -26.11
CA ASP A 250 3.96 18.64 -27.46
C ASP A 250 2.92 17.54 -27.44
N LEU A 251 2.99 16.54 -26.54
CA LEU A 251 2.00 15.47 -26.50
C LEU A 251 0.63 15.89 -25.94
N SER A 252 0.58 16.76 -24.91
CA SER A 252 -0.71 17.30 -24.43
C SER A 252 -1.41 18.14 -25.50
N ALA A 253 -0.62 18.80 -26.37
CA ALA A 253 -1.11 19.43 -27.58
C ALA A 253 -1.51 18.38 -28.63
N ASP A 254 -0.63 17.44 -29.00
CA ASP A 254 -0.83 16.45 -30.07
C ASP A 254 -2.03 15.54 -29.81
N LEU A 255 -2.24 15.05 -28.59
CA LEU A 255 -3.39 14.20 -28.30
C LEU A 255 -4.73 14.98 -28.43
N VAL A 256 -4.69 16.31 -28.29
CA VAL A 256 -5.83 17.22 -28.49
C VAL A 256 -5.92 17.70 -29.96
N LEU A 257 -4.80 17.90 -30.64
CA LEU A 257 -4.69 18.39 -32.01
C LEU A 257 -4.91 17.29 -33.06
N LEU A 258 -4.51 16.04 -32.77
CA LEU A 258 -4.67 14.87 -33.64
C LEU A 258 -6.07 14.25 -33.59
N GLY A 259 -7.07 14.97 -33.05
CA GLY A 259 -8.49 14.65 -33.22
C GLY A 259 -8.95 13.28 -32.70
N GLY A 260 -8.20 12.65 -31.78
CA GLY A 260 -8.49 11.32 -31.24
C GLY A 260 -7.69 10.17 -31.85
N ASN A 261 -6.59 10.42 -32.57
CA ASN A 261 -5.67 9.34 -32.97
C ASN A 261 -5.05 8.65 -31.74
N LYS A 262 -5.09 7.31 -31.75
CA LYS A 262 -4.54 6.41 -30.72
C LYS A 262 -3.01 6.50 -30.69
N PRO A 263 -2.36 6.75 -29.52
CA PRO A 263 -0.90 6.72 -29.43
C PRO A 263 -0.39 5.28 -29.56
N ALA A 264 0.81 5.09 -30.13
CA ALA A 264 1.37 3.75 -30.38
C ALA A 264 1.46 2.87 -29.12
N GLN A 265 1.77 3.48 -27.98
CA GLN A 265 1.86 2.85 -26.66
C GLN A 265 0.53 2.24 -26.17
N ALA A 266 -0.60 2.65 -26.76
CA ALA A 266 -1.92 2.12 -26.41
C ALA A 266 -2.12 0.65 -26.82
N ASP A 267 -1.37 0.13 -27.79
CA ASP A 267 -1.40 -1.31 -28.10
C ASP A 267 -0.44 -2.10 -27.21
N ASP A 268 0.64 -1.49 -26.74
CA ASP A 268 1.58 -2.14 -25.85
C ASP A 268 1.03 -2.25 -24.43
N ILE A 269 0.36 -1.22 -23.90
CA ILE A 269 -0.25 -1.31 -22.57
C ILE A 269 -1.36 -2.39 -22.52
N ARG A 270 -2.10 -2.60 -23.62
CA ARG A 270 -3.05 -3.71 -23.73
C ARG A 270 -2.38 -5.08 -23.66
N LYS A 271 -1.19 -5.23 -24.25
CA LYS A 271 -0.40 -6.47 -24.16
C LYS A 271 0.11 -6.71 -22.74
N VAL A 272 0.59 -5.65 -22.06
CA VAL A 272 1.01 -5.70 -20.65
C VAL A 272 -0.16 -6.16 -19.78
N VAL A 273 -1.29 -5.48 -19.87
CA VAL A 273 -2.50 -5.81 -19.10
C VAL A 273 -3.00 -7.22 -19.41
N GLY A 274 -3.04 -7.61 -20.68
CA GLY A 274 -3.35 -8.98 -21.09
C GLY A 274 -2.28 -10.03 -20.77
N GLU A 275 -1.10 -9.65 -20.28
CA GLU A 275 -0.12 -10.53 -19.62
C GLU A 275 -0.49 -10.68 -18.15
N LEU A 276 -0.69 -9.56 -17.43
CA LEU A 276 -1.08 -9.53 -16.01
C LEU A 276 -2.38 -10.30 -15.76
N ALA A 277 -3.39 -10.12 -16.61
CA ALA A 277 -4.68 -10.81 -16.52
C ALA A 277 -4.63 -12.33 -16.75
N LYS A 278 -3.47 -12.88 -17.15
CA LYS A 278 -3.22 -14.33 -17.26
C LYS A 278 -2.31 -14.87 -16.16
N ASP A 279 -1.70 -13.99 -15.37
CA ASP A 279 -0.85 -14.37 -14.25
C ASP A 279 -1.71 -14.55 -12.99
N ILE A 280 -2.00 -15.81 -12.66
CA ILE A 280 -2.80 -16.19 -11.49
C ILE A 280 -2.13 -15.85 -10.14
N SER A 281 -0.86 -15.41 -10.13
CA SER A 281 -0.20 -14.89 -8.92
C SER A 281 -0.59 -13.45 -8.60
N ILE A 282 -1.18 -12.72 -9.56
CA ILE A 282 -1.65 -11.35 -9.36
C ILE A 282 -3.06 -11.40 -8.78
N THR A 283 -3.15 -11.22 -7.47
CA THR A 283 -4.40 -11.27 -6.68
C THR A 283 -5.04 -9.90 -6.52
N GLN A 284 -4.25 -8.83 -6.40
CA GLN A 284 -4.73 -7.46 -6.19
C GLN A 284 -3.87 -6.47 -6.97
N LEU A 285 -4.40 -5.92 -8.07
CA LEU A 285 -3.71 -4.95 -8.90
C LEU A 285 -4.25 -3.53 -8.68
N TYR A 286 -3.33 -2.62 -8.46
CA TYR A 286 -3.51 -1.17 -8.55
C TYR A 286 -2.76 -0.64 -9.77
N MET A 287 -3.25 0.43 -10.38
CA MET A 287 -2.53 1.12 -11.47
C MET A 287 -2.41 2.62 -11.18
N THR A 288 -1.26 3.19 -11.54
CA THR A 288 -1.03 4.64 -11.46
C THR A 288 -0.34 5.18 -12.71
N GLY A 289 -0.53 6.47 -12.99
CA GLY A 289 0.19 7.15 -14.06
C GLY A 289 -0.11 8.64 -14.14
N HIS A 290 0.89 9.40 -14.64
CA HIS A 290 0.78 10.84 -14.88
C HIS A 290 0.82 11.18 -16.36
N SER A 291 0.07 12.22 -16.77
CA SER A 291 -0.01 12.67 -18.17
C SER A 291 -0.37 11.50 -19.11
N LEU A 292 0.44 11.19 -20.12
CA LEU A 292 0.25 10.02 -21.00
C LEU A 292 0.14 8.71 -20.23
N GLY A 293 0.90 8.52 -19.15
CA GLY A 293 0.84 7.31 -18.33
C GLY A 293 -0.55 7.13 -17.70
N GLY A 294 -1.18 8.23 -17.28
CA GLY A 294 -2.55 8.22 -16.77
C GLY A 294 -3.59 7.92 -17.86
N TYR A 295 -3.39 8.41 -19.09
CA TYR A 295 -4.22 8.05 -20.24
C TYR A 295 -4.07 6.56 -20.63
N LEU A 296 -2.86 6.02 -20.55
CA LEU A 296 -2.60 4.60 -20.78
C LEU A 296 -3.18 3.72 -19.66
N ALA A 297 -3.15 4.17 -18.41
CA ALA A 297 -3.84 3.51 -17.29
C ALA A 297 -5.37 3.45 -17.49
N GLN A 298 -5.97 4.51 -18.07
CA GLN A 298 -7.40 4.49 -18.44
C GLN A 298 -7.69 3.51 -19.58
N ILE A 299 -6.79 3.39 -20.56
CA ILE A 299 -6.90 2.37 -21.63
C ILE A 299 -6.75 0.95 -21.06
N ALA A 300 -5.84 0.75 -20.10
CA ALA A 300 -5.64 -0.51 -19.41
C ALA A 300 -6.93 -1.00 -18.71
N ALA A 301 -7.50 -0.15 -17.85
CA ALA A 301 -8.74 -0.45 -17.13
C ALA A 301 -9.93 -0.79 -18.05
N VAL A 302 -9.98 -0.14 -19.22
CA VAL A 302 -11.02 -0.36 -20.23
C VAL A 302 -10.80 -1.66 -21.02
N GLU A 303 -9.55 -2.02 -21.30
CA GLU A 303 -9.20 -3.31 -21.90
C GLU A 303 -9.55 -4.46 -20.94
N ASP A 304 -9.23 -4.32 -19.65
CA ASP A 304 -9.62 -5.26 -18.58
C ASP A 304 -11.14 -5.45 -18.53
N TYR A 305 -11.90 -4.36 -18.44
CA TYR A 305 -13.37 -4.40 -18.42
C TYR A 305 -13.95 -5.12 -19.66
N GLN A 306 -13.35 -4.95 -20.83
CA GLN A 306 -13.88 -5.52 -22.08
C GLN A 306 -13.44 -6.95 -22.37
N LYS A 307 -12.22 -7.36 -21.98
CA LYS A 307 -11.61 -8.64 -22.39
C LYS A 307 -11.25 -9.56 -21.23
N TYR A 308 -11.11 -9.02 -20.02
CA TYR A 308 -10.71 -9.76 -18.81
C TYR A 308 -11.67 -9.45 -17.64
N PRO A 309 -12.99 -9.69 -17.79
CA PRO A 309 -13.99 -9.23 -16.82
C PRO A 309 -13.78 -9.82 -15.42
N ASP A 310 -13.30 -11.06 -15.29
CA ASP A 310 -13.01 -11.65 -13.98
C ASP A 310 -11.83 -10.94 -13.29
N PHE A 311 -10.79 -10.58 -14.06
CA PHE A 311 -9.67 -9.80 -13.57
C PHE A 311 -10.10 -8.38 -13.20
N TYR A 312 -10.93 -7.73 -14.03
CA TYR A 312 -11.49 -6.41 -13.75
C TYR A 312 -12.34 -6.39 -12.46
N ASN A 313 -13.21 -7.40 -12.27
CA ASN A 313 -14.15 -7.43 -11.14
C ASN A 313 -13.53 -7.94 -9.83
N HIS A 314 -12.45 -8.73 -9.88
CA HIS A 314 -11.92 -9.44 -8.71
C HIS A 314 -10.44 -9.19 -8.41
N VAL A 315 -9.65 -8.67 -9.35
CA VAL A 315 -8.21 -8.41 -9.16
C VAL A 315 -7.89 -6.92 -9.26
N LEU A 316 -8.40 -6.21 -10.27
CA LEU A 316 -8.18 -4.77 -10.41
C LEU A 316 -8.95 -4.01 -9.32
N ARG A 317 -8.22 -3.43 -8.37
CA ARG A 317 -8.78 -2.70 -7.22
C ARG A 317 -9.09 -1.25 -7.55
N LYS A 318 -8.12 -0.53 -8.11
CA LYS A 318 -8.21 0.92 -8.33
C LYS A 318 -7.21 1.40 -9.38
N VAL A 319 -7.59 2.44 -10.11
CA VAL A 319 -6.75 3.11 -11.11
C VAL A 319 -6.71 4.60 -10.78
N THR A 320 -5.57 5.08 -10.30
CA THR A 320 -5.34 6.47 -9.92
C THR A 320 -4.61 7.19 -11.05
N THR A 321 -5.09 8.36 -11.49
CA THR A 321 -4.45 9.06 -12.61
C THR A 321 -4.26 10.55 -12.35
N PHE A 322 -3.05 11.04 -12.59
CA PHE A 322 -2.65 12.41 -12.33
C PHE A 322 -2.54 13.18 -13.65
N SER A 323 -3.26 14.30 -13.78
CA SER A 323 -3.23 15.16 -14.98
C SER A 323 -3.45 14.41 -16.32
N ALA A 324 -4.21 13.31 -16.30
CA ALA A 324 -4.44 12.49 -17.48
C ALA A 324 -5.25 13.26 -18.55
N PRO A 325 -4.80 13.26 -19.82
CA PRO A 325 -5.61 13.73 -20.94
C PRO A 325 -6.95 12.99 -21.03
N LYS A 326 -7.97 13.66 -21.58
CA LYS A 326 -9.29 13.04 -21.77
C LYS A 326 -9.24 11.92 -22.81
N VAL A 327 -9.86 10.78 -22.51
CA VAL A 327 -10.21 9.78 -23.52
C VAL A 327 -11.34 10.34 -24.39
N ILE A 328 -10.99 10.79 -25.60
CA ILE A 328 -11.94 11.28 -26.59
C ILE A 328 -12.51 10.08 -27.37
N THR A 329 -13.71 9.64 -27.01
CA THR A 329 -14.50 8.76 -27.88
C THR A 329 -15.11 9.60 -29.01
N SER A 330 -14.84 9.24 -30.27
CA SER A 330 -15.47 9.93 -31.40
C SER A 330 -16.99 9.72 -31.33
N ARG A 331 -17.77 10.80 -31.48
CA ARG A 331 -19.19 10.86 -31.09
C ARG A 331 -20.15 10.15 -32.06
N THR A 332 -19.65 9.25 -32.91
CA THR A 332 -20.34 8.85 -34.14
C THR A 332 -20.87 7.41 -34.13
N VAL A 333 -20.16 6.44 -33.53
CA VAL A 333 -20.69 5.07 -33.31
C VAL A 333 -20.13 4.50 -32.01
N TRP A 334 -21.01 4.27 -31.03
CA TRP A 334 -20.75 3.37 -29.91
C TRP A 334 -21.40 2.03 -30.26
N ASP A 335 -20.59 1.01 -30.55
CA ASP A 335 -21.06 -0.37 -30.75
C ASP A 335 -20.37 -1.26 -29.72
N ALA A 336 -21.13 -1.74 -28.73
CA ALA A 336 -20.65 -2.59 -27.65
C ALA A 336 -20.07 -3.94 -28.10
N LYS A 337 -20.21 -4.31 -29.39
CA LYS A 337 -19.65 -5.55 -29.95
C LYS A 337 -18.25 -5.39 -30.52
N ASN A 338 -17.83 -4.16 -30.81
CA ASN A 338 -16.50 -3.85 -31.29
C ASN A 338 -15.73 -3.19 -30.15
N GLY A 339 -15.07 -4.02 -29.32
CA GLY A 339 -14.04 -3.54 -28.41
C GLY A 339 -12.95 -2.76 -29.17
N PHE A 340 -12.27 -1.86 -28.47
CA PHE A 340 -11.39 -0.82 -29.02
C PHE A 340 -10.26 -1.31 -29.95
#